data_AF-A0A957BQ45-F1
#
_entry.id   AF-A0A957BQ45-F1
#
_cell.length_a   1.000
_cell.length_b   1.000
_cell.length_c   1.000
_cell.angle_alpha   90.00
_cell.angle_beta   90.00
_cell.angle_gamma   90.00
#
_symmetry.space_group_name_H-M   'P 1'
#
loop_
_entity.id
_entity.type
_entity.pdbx_description
1 polymer ?
#
loop_
_entity_poly.entity_id
_entity_poly.type
_entity_poly.pdbx_seq_one_letter_code
_entity_poly.pdbx_strand_id
1 'polypeptide(L)'
;ADLTDEDGVVHFNSPKLYTWVDQPVVMEMQSQDVNHAFWIPAMRVKQDVLPGRTTEIRFTPTMAGHYRIVCAELCGSGHGAMAGTEGPDGELLGAWLIVYETEEDYLANFFDPAAATVLVPPDDPALLGRQILASGAYPCSTCHTLDDQGWAGIVGPNLNGIGDRAADRAQTTGDADAAAYIEHSIRHPGDYLVPGFGNLMTQFNPDSGQPNYMPQSDLDAIVAYLLTQTANPSN
;
A
#
# COMPACT_ATOMS: atom_id res chain seq x y z
N ALA A 1 -4.12 -4.79 -9.65
CA ALA A 1 -3.36 -4.16 -10.74
C ALA A 1 -2.09 -3.62 -10.13
N ASP A 2 -0.99 -3.53 -10.87
CA ASP A 2 0.24 -2.91 -10.38
C ASP A 2 -0.07 -1.48 -9.95
N LEU A 3 -0.03 -1.22 -8.64
CA LEU A 3 -0.62 -0.04 -8.03
C LEU A 3 0.40 1.06 -7.85
N THR A 4 1.64 0.97 -8.33
CA THR A 4 2.66 2.01 -8.05
C THR A 4 3.60 2.13 -9.24
N ASP A 5 3.78 3.34 -9.76
CA ASP A 5 4.88 3.63 -10.68
C ASP A 5 6.21 3.88 -9.92
N GLU A 6 7.27 4.18 -10.67
CA GLU A 6 8.63 4.43 -10.15
C GLU A 6 8.70 5.63 -9.18
N ASP A 7 7.69 6.49 -9.17
CA ASP A 7 7.57 7.67 -8.30
C ASP A 7 6.64 7.42 -7.08
N GLY A 8 6.14 6.19 -6.92
CA GLY A 8 5.21 5.81 -5.85
C GLY A 8 3.78 6.30 -6.08
N VAL A 9 3.41 6.68 -7.30
CA VAL A 9 2.06 7.14 -7.63
C VAL A 9 1.15 5.96 -7.92
N VAL A 10 0.02 5.92 -7.23
CA VAL A 10 -1.00 4.89 -7.44
C VAL A 10 -1.95 5.26 -8.55
N HIS A 11 -1.83 4.57 -9.68
CA HIS A 11 -2.73 4.70 -10.81
C HIS A 11 -3.91 3.75 -10.67
N PHE A 12 -5.10 4.31 -10.51
CA PHE A 12 -6.35 3.55 -10.55
C PHE A 12 -7.33 4.19 -11.52
N ASN A 13 -8.14 3.35 -12.17
CA ASN A 13 -9.23 3.79 -13.03
C ASN A 13 -10.54 3.47 -12.32
N SER A 14 -11.28 4.51 -11.94
CA SER A 14 -12.59 4.39 -11.34
C SER A 14 -13.52 5.44 -11.93
N PRO A 15 -14.76 5.08 -12.30
CA PRO A 15 -15.79 6.06 -12.62
C PRO A 15 -16.41 6.66 -11.35
N LYS A 16 -16.12 6.14 -10.16
CA LYS A 16 -16.74 6.54 -8.88
C LYS A 16 -15.73 7.22 -7.96
N LEU A 17 -16.18 8.27 -7.29
CA LEU A 17 -15.49 8.97 -6.22
C LEU A 17 -16.16 8.65 -4.89
N TYR A 18 -15.37 8.53 -3.83
CA TYR A 18 -15.86 8.17 -2.50
C TYR A 18 -15.28 9.15 -1.48
N THR A 19 -16.10 9.55 -0.51
CA THR A 19 -15.72 10.43 0.60
C THR A 19 -16.75 10.30 1.72
N TRP A 20 -16.67 11.13 2.75
CA TRP A 20 -17.65 11.19 3.84
C TRP A 20 -18.09 12.62 4.12
N VAL A 21 -19.14 12.76 4.93
CA VAL A 21 -19.67 14.06 5.36
C VAL A 21 -18.57 14.89 6.03
N ASP A 22 -18.55 16.19 5.74
CA ASP A 22 -17.64 17.21 6.25
C ASP A 22 -16.17 17.06 5.86
N GLN A 23 -15.82 16.06 5.04
CA GLN A 23 -14.47 15.93 4.50
C GLN A 23 -14.22 16.95 3.37
N PRO A 24 -13.23 17.85 3.50
CA PRO A 24 -12.85 18.74 2.41
C PRO A 24 -12.24 17.95 1.25
N VAL A 25 -12.81 18.09 0.06
CA VAL A 25 -12.30 17.47 -1.17
C VAL A 25 -11.66 18.54 -2.05
N VAL A 26 -10.43 18.28 -2.46
CA VAL A 26 -9.71 19.05 -3.48
C VAL A 26 -9.39 18.07 -4.61
N MET A 27 -9.81 18.41 -5.83
CA MET A 27 -9.44 17.61 -7.02
C MET A 27 -8.68 18.49 -8.00
N GLU A 28 -7.50 18.02 -8.37
CA GLU A 28 -6.74 18.50 -9.52
C GLU A 28 -7.06 17.60 -10.71
N MET A 29 -7.59 18.18 -11.77
CA MET A 29 -8.15 17.45 -12.90
C MET A 29 -7.55 17.97 -14.20
N GLN A 30 -7.20 17.04 -15.08
CA GLN A 30 -6.78 17.30 -16.45
C GLN A 30 -7.47 16.31 -17.37
N SER A 31 -7.90 16.80 -18.54
CA SER A 31 -8.46 15.91 -19.56
C SER A 31 -7.35 15.23 -20.35
N GLN A 32 -7.56 13.97 -20.71
CA GLN A 32 -6.64 13.18 -21.52
C GLN A 32 -6.92 13.31 -23.03
N ASP A 33 -8.06 13.90 -23.43
CA ASP A 33 -8.51 13.95 -24.81
C ASP A 33 -9.05 15.33 -25.24
N VAL A 34 -10.28 15.67 -24.89
CA VAL A 34 -11.01 16.88 -25.29
C VAL A 34 -11.51 17.64 -24.06
N ASN A 35 -12.15 18.79 -24.27
CA ASN A 35 -12.77 19.51 -23.15
C ASN A 35 -13.94 18.71 -22.58
N HIS A 36 -13.94 18.56 -21.26
CA HIS A 36 -15.08 18.07 -20.48
C HIS A 36 -15.46 19.11 -19.43
N ALA A 37 -16.50 18.82 -18.66
CA ALA A 37 -16.77 19.56 -17.43
C ALA A 37 -17.32 18.64 -16.36
N PHE A 38 -16.60 18.53 -15.25
CA PHE A 38 -17.05 17.82 -14.07
C PHE A 38 -18.20 18.59 -13.42
N TRP A 39 -19.37 17.97 -13.23
CA TRP A 39 -20.50 18.61 -12.59
C TRP A 39 -21.26 17.66 -11.66
N ILE A 40 -21.44 18.08 -10.41
CA ILE A 40 -22.37 17.49 -9.45
C ILE A 40 -23.57 18.45 -9.30
N PRO A 41 -24.71 18.22 -10.00
CA PRO A 41 -25.82 19.16 -10.03
C PRO A 41 -26.42 19.44 -8.65
N ALA A 42 -26.58 18.40 -7.82
CA ALA A 42 -27.17 18.50 -6.48
C ALA A 42 -26.36 19.41 -5.53
N MET A 43 -25.04 19.53 -5.76
CA MET A 43 -24.14 20.38 -4.98
C MET A 43 -23.85 21.72 -5.65
N ARG A 44 -24.28 21.92 -6.92
CA ARG A 44 -23.92 23.07 -7.76
C ARG A 44 -22.40 23.27 -7.92
N VAL A 45 -21.66 22.16 -7.88
CA VAL A 45 -20.20 22.11 -7.98
C VAL A 45 -19.86 21.72 -9.41
N LYS A 46 -19.35 22.68 -10.21
CA LYS A 46 -18.94 22.49 -11.60
C LYS A 46 -17.53 23.03 -11.82
N GLN A 47 -16.72 22.32 -12.61
CA GLN A 47 -15.46 22.82 -13.14
C GLN A 47 -15.19 22.22 -14.52
N ASP A 48 -14.71 23.05 -15.45
CA ASP A 48 -14.29 22.59 -16.78
C ASP A 48 -12.96 21.84 -16.66
N VAL A 49 -12.82 20.73 -17.38
CA VAL A 49 -11.64 19.86 -17.35
C VAL A 49 -11.01 19.86 -18.75
N LEU A 50 -9.81 20.42 -18.85
CA LEU A 50 -9.20 20.81 -20.12
C LEU A 50 -7.95 19.97 -20.44
N PRO A 51 -7.68 19.66 -21.72
CA PRO A 51 -6.41 19.04 -22.11
C PRO A 51 -5.22 19.99 -21.87
N GLY A 52 -4.11 19.45 -21.36
CA GLY A 52 -2.86 20.19 -21.18
C GLY A 52 -2.87 21.30 -20.11
N ARG A 53 -3.96 21.41 -19.33
CA ARG A 53 -4.08 22.37 -18.23
C ARG A 53 -4.72 21.69 -17.02
N THR A 54 -4.02 21.69 -15.90
CA THR A 54 -4.59 21.28 -14.61
C THR A 54 -5.60 22.33 -14.16
N THR A 55 -6.79 21.86 -13.85
CA THR A 55 -7.90 22.62 -13.28
C THR A 55 -8.17 22.10 -11.88
N GLU A 56 -8.63 22.97 -10.99
CA GLU A 56 -8.85 22.61 -9.59
C GLU A 56 -10.30 22.88 -9.20
N ILE A 57 -10.89 21.99 -8.42
CA ILE A 57 -12.19 22.20 -7.79
C ILE A 57 -12.11 21.84 -6.31
N ARG A 58 -12.79 22.62 -5.47
CA ARG A 58 -12.89 22.37 -4.03
C ARG A 58 -14.35 22.33 -3.61
N PHE A 59 -14.71 21.33 -2.81
CA PHE A 59 -16.04 21.24 -2.20
C PHE A 59 -16.00 20.38 -0.92
N THR A 60 -16.99 20.55 -0.07
CA THR A 60 -17.17 19.76 1.16
C THR A 60 -18.60 19.24 1.16
N PRO A 61 -18.83 17.92 1.02
CA PRO A 61 -20.15 17.34 1.16
C PRO A 61 -20.67 17.48 2.59
N THR A 62 -21.93 17.87 2.75
CA THR A 62 -22.56 18.09 4.08
C THR A 62 -23.69 17.11 4.39
N MET A 63 -23.96 16.19 3.46
CA MET A 63 -24.98 15.15 3.61
C MET A 63 -24.48 13.87 2.95
N ALA A 64 -24.74 12.73 3.58
CA ALA A 64 -24.46 11.43 3.00
C ALA A 64 -25.42 11.13 1.84
N GLY A 65 -24.98 10.29 0.91
CA GLY A 65 -25.78 9.83 -0.21
C GLY A 65 -24.99 9.63 -1.50
N HIS A 66 -25.73 9.32 -2.56
CA HIS A 66 -25.18 9.07 -3.88
C HIS A 66 -25.51 10.25 -4.80
N TYR A 67 -24.47 10.93 -5.27
CA TYR A 67 -24.59 12.14 -6.07
C TYR A 67 -24.13 11.87 -7.50
N ARG A 68 -25.06 12.03 -8.43
CA ARG A 68 -24.80 11.86 -9.86
C ARG A 68 -23.77 12.89 -10.32
N ILE A 69 -22.72 12.42 -10.98
CA ILE A 69 -21.78 13.27 -11.73
C ILE A 69 -22.18 13.23 -13.20
N VAL A 70 -22.10 14.36 -13.88
CA VAL A 70 -22.39 14.47 -15.32
C VAL A 70 -21.31 15.29 -16.01
N CYS A 71 -21.03 14.98 -17.28
CA CYS A 71 -20.28 15.87 -18.14
C CYS A 71 -21.16 17.04 -18.56
N ALA A 72 -20.71 18.27 -18.30
CA ALA A 72 -21.45 19.50 -18.58
C ALA A 72 -20.86 20.32 -19.75
N GLU A 73 -20.06 19.69 -20.61
CA GLU A 73 -19.43 20.27 -21.80
C GLU A 73 -19.55 19.27 -22.96
N LEU A 74 -19.92 19.73 -24.16
CA LEU A 74 -20.15 18.83 -25.30
C LEU A 74 -18.82 18.22 -25.78
N CYS A 75 -18.55 17.00 -25.33
CA CYS A 75 -17.27 16.31 -25.53
C CYS A 75 -17.27 15.27 -26.67
N GLY A 76 -18.35 15.18 -27.45
CA GLY A 76 -18.46 14.28 -28.60
C GLY A 76 -19.72 13.42 -28.58
N SER A 77 -19.74 12.35 -29.39
CA SER A 77 -20.92 11.49 -29.57
C SER A 77 -21.32 10.74 -28.29
N GLY A 78 -20.36 10.46 -27.41
CA GLY A 78 -20.59 9.82 -26.10
C GLY A 78 -21.07 10.76 -25.00
N HIS A 79 -21.21 12.07 -25.26
CA HIS A 79 -21.46 13.09 -24.24
C HIS A 79 -22.63 12.76 -23.31
N GLY A 80 -23.78 12.37 -23.87
CA GLY A 80 -24.98 12.06 -23.07
C GLY A 80 -24.84 10.81 -22.18
N ALA A 81 -23.88 9.93 -22.48
CA ALA A 81 -23.58 8.73 -21.70
C ALA A 81 -22.50 8.99 -20.62
N MET A 82 -21.83 10.13 -20.65
CA MET A 82 -20.79 10.49 -19.70
C MET A 82 -21.41 11.04 -18.40
N ALA A 83 -22.17 10.18 -17.74
CA ALA A 83 -22.94 10.50 -16.55
C ALA A 83 -23.14 9.27 -15.66
N GLY A 84 -23.38 9.49 -14.37
CA GLY A 84 -23.97 8.48 -13.50
C GLY A 84 -25.38 8.12 -13.97
N THR A 85 -25.73 6.84 -13.98
CA THR A 85 -27.07 6.33 -14.28
C THR A 85 -27.43 5.23 -13.28
N GLU A 86 -28.68 5.21 -12.82
CA GLU A 86 -29.19 4.12 -11.99
C GLU A 86 -29.63 2.96 -12.90
N GLY A 87 -29.11 1.77 -12.60
CA GLY A 87 -29.50 0.52 -13.25
C GLY A 87 -30.85 -0.02 -12.75
N PRO A 88 -31.37 -1.09 -13.37
CA PRO A 88 -32.68 -1.66 -13.06
C PRO A 88 -32.84 -2.08 -11.59
N ASP A 89 -31.75 -2.53 -10.96
CA ASP A 89 -31.72 -3.05 -9.59
C ASP A 89 -31.16 -2.04 -8.58
N GLY A 90 -31.11 -0.75 -8.95
CA GLY A 90 -30.52 0.31 -8.10
C GLY A 90 -28.99 0.36 -8.15
N GLU A 91 -28.36 -0.39 -9.05
CA GLU A 91 -26.92 -0.32 -9.28
C GLU A 91 -26.51 1.07 -9.78
N LEU A 92 -25.49 1.67 -9.16
CA LEU A 92 -24.92 2.93 -9.64
C LEU A 92 -23.92 2.65 -10.77
N LEU A 93 -24.32 2.92 -12.01
CA LEU A 93 -23.49 2.79 -13.20
C LEU A 93 -22.85 4.13 -13.57
N GLY A 94 -21.63 4.11 -14.09
CA GLY A 94 -20.94 5.32 -14.54
C GLY A 94 -20.51 6.25 -13.41
N ALA A 95 -20.62 7.56 -13.65
CA ALA A 95 -19.97 8.59 -12.82
C ALA A 95 -20.78 9.01 -11.58
N TRP A 96 -20.29 8.68 -10.38
CA TRP A 96 -20.96 8.98 -9.11
C TRP A 96 -19.98 9.46 -8.04
N LEU A 97 -20.43 10.38 -7.19
CA LEU A 97 -19.83 10.67 -5.91
C LEU A 97 -20.65 9.97 -4.82
N ILE A 98 -20.01 9.10 -4.06
CA ILE A 98 -20.60 8.36 -2.94
C ILE A 98 -20.07 9.00 -1.65
N VAL A 99 -20.98 9.55 -0.85
CA VAL A 99 -20.68 10.21 0.42
C VAL A 99 -21.21 9.34 1.54
N TYR A 100 -20.31 8.79 2.34
CA TYR A 100 -20.65 8.07 3.57
C TYR A 100 -20.98 9.04 4.71
N GLU A 101 -21.73 8.56 5.70
CA GLU A 101 -22.08 9.36 6.87
C GLU A 101 -20.83 9.69 7.71
N THR A 102 -19.93 8.71 7.86
CA THR A 102 -18.73 8.83 8.68
C THR A 102 -17.48 8.34 7.96
N GLU A 103 -16.31 8.77 8.45
CA GLU A 103 -15.01 8.23 8.01
C GLU A 103 -14.94 6.72 8.27
N GLU A 104 -15.48 6.23 9.38
CA GLU A 104 -15.52 4.80 9.71
C GLU A 104 -16.28 3.99 8.64
N ASP A 105 -17.45 4.46 8.21
CA ASP A 105 -18.22 3.81 7.15
C ASP A 105 -17.49 3.83 5.81
N TYR A 106 -16.84 4.95 5.48
CA TYR A 106 -15.98 5.05 4.30
C TYR A 106 -14.85 4.02 4.34
N LEU A 107 -14.15 3.94 5.47
CA LEU A 107 -13.03 3.01 5.64
C LEU A 107 -13.50 1.55 5.57
N ALA A 108 -14.65 1.21 6.15
CA ALA A 108 -15.17 -0.15 6.14
C ALA A 108 -15.68 -0.63 4.77
N ASN A 109 -16.21 0.28 3.95
CA ASN A 109 -16.92 -0.09 2.72
C ASN A 109 -16.15 0.18 1.43
N PHE A 110 -15.20 1.12 1.45
CA PHE A 110 -14.43 1.51 0.26
C PHE A 110 -12.93 1.30 0.44
N PHE A 111 -12.40 1.55 1.64
CA PHE A 111 -10.97 1.52 1.87
C PHE A 111 -10.50 0.11 2.24
N ASP A 112 -9.79 -0.56 1.34
CA ASP A 112 -9.11 -1.80 1.68
C ASP A 112 -7.95 -1.49 2.66
N PRO A 113 -7.91 -2.05 3.89
CA PRO A 113 -6.78 -1.86 4.81
C PRO A 113 -5.43 -2.29 4.21
N ALA A 114 -5.44 -3.23 3.25
CA ALA A 114 -4.24 -3.59 2.49
C ALA A 114 -3.81 -2.46 1.55
N ALA A 115 -4.75 -1.75 0.92
CA ALA A 115 -4.45 -0.57 0.10
C ALA A 115 -3.98 0.62 0.95
N ALA A 116 -4.55 0.80 2.15
CA ALA A 116 -4.12 1.78 3.13
C ALA A 116 -2.64 1.64 3.48
N THR A 117 -2.22 0.40 3.70
CA THR A 117 -0.86 0.05 4.10
C THR A 117 0.16 0.35 3.00
N VAL A 118 -0.27 0.25 1.73
CA VAL A 118 0.54 0.62 0.56
C VAL A 118 0.55 2.14 0.33
N LEU A 119 -0.59 2.80 0.53
CA LEU A 119 -0.76 4.23 0.26
C LEU A 119 -0.19 5.14 1.37
N VAL A 120 -0.20 4.66 2.61
CA VAL A 120 0.28 5.36 3.80
C VAL A 120 1.02 4.34 4.68
N PRO A 121 2.28 4.02 4.34
CA PRO A 121 3.08 3.13 5.18
C PRO A 121 3.26 3.75 6.59
N PRO A 122 3.30 2.93 7.67
CA PRO A 122 3.52 3.44 9.01
C PRO A 122 4.85 4.18 9.16
N ASP A 123 4.84 5.27 9.93
CA ASP A 123 6.07 6.01 10.29
C ASP A 123 7.03 5.18 11.17
N ASP A 124 6.51 4.21 11.93
CA ASP A 124 7.31 3.30 12.76
C ASP A 124 7.95 2.21 11.88
N PRO A 125 9.30 2.17 11.76
CA PRO A 125 9.99 1.18 10.92
C PRO A 125 9.72 -0.27 11.32
N ALA A 126 9.51 -0.56 12.61
CA ALA A 126 9.23 -1.92 13.06
C ALA A 126 7.81 -2.37 12.67
N LEU A 127 6.84 -1.46 12.72
CA LEU A 127 5.48 -1.74 12.26
C LEU A 127 5.44 -1.92 10.73
N LEU A 128 6.18 -1.08 10.00
CA LEU A 128 6.35 -1.21 8.55
C LEU A 128 7.01 -2.54 8.19
N GLY A 129 8.09 -2.94 8.87
CA GLY A 129 8.75 -4.22 8.64
C GLY A 129 7.83 -5.42 8.89
N ARG A 130 7.01 -5.36 9.95
CA ARG A 130 5.98 -6.37 10.23
C ARG A 130 5.01 -6.52 9.06
N GLN A 131 4.55 -5.41 8.50
CA GLN A 131 3.60 -5.41 7.38
C GLN A 131 4.22 -5.91 6.08
N ILE A 132 5.45 -5.48 5.76
CA ILE A 132 6.18 -5.95 4.58
C ILE A 132 6.31 -7.48 4.62
N LEU A 133 6.70 -8.04 5.76
CA LEU A 133 6.76 -9.50 5.92
C LEU A 133 5.39 -10.18 5.83
N ALA A 134 4.34 -9.60 6.42
CA ALA A 134 2.99 -10.14 6.37
C ALA A 134 2.38 -10.12 4.95
N SER A 135 2.79 -9.17 4.10
CA SER A 135 2.31 -9.05 2.71
C SER A 135 2.72 -10.23 1.82
N GLY A 136 3.77 -10.97 2.21
CA GLY A 136 4.33 -12.04 1.39
C GLY A 136 5.18 -11.54 0.22
N ALA A 137 5.51 -10.25 0.15
CA ALA A 137 6.44 -9.68 -0.83
C ALA A 137 7.78 -10.45 -0.88
N TYR A 138 8.21 -10.96 0.27
CA TYR A 138 9.36 -11.85 0.40
C TYR A 138 8.91 -13.20 0.99
N PRO A 139 9.33 -14.35 0.42
CA PRO A 139 8.84 -15.67 0.80
C PRO A 139 9.45 -16.21 2.13
N CYS A 140 9.76 -15.33 3.09
CA CYS A 140 10.43 -15.68 4.35
C CYS A 140 9.62 -16.69 5.18
N SER A 141 8.29 -16.57 5.16
CA SER A 141 7.35 -17.46 5.88
C SER A 141 7.42 -18.93 5.47
N THR A 142 7.87 -19.20 4.24
CA THR A 142 8.01 -20.56 3.72
C THR A 142 9.14 -21.31 4.43
N CYS A 143 10.20 -20.58 4.80
CA CYS A 143 11.42 -21.18 5.34
C CYS A 143 11.55 -21.01 6.85
N HIS A 144 11.11 -19.88 7.41
CA HIS A 144 11.38 -19.51 8.79
C HIS A 144 10.15 -19.67 9.70
N THR A 145 10.41 -20.00 10.96
CA THR A 145 9.41 -19.93 12.04
C THR A 145 9.46 -18.54 12.66
N LEU A 146 8.29 -17.93 12.86
CA LEU A 146 8.12 -16.64 13.54
C LEU A 146 6.69 -16.52 14.09
N ASP A 147 6.52 -16.68 15.41
CA ASP A 147 5.23 -16.82 16.08
C ASP A 147 4.39 -15.54 15.98
N ASP A 148 5.02 -14.35 16.07
CA ASP A 148 4.33 -13.06 15.94
C ASP A 148 3.65 -12.86 14.57
N GLN A 149 4.12 -13.60 13.56
CA GLN A 149 3.54 -13.64 12.20
C GLN A 149 2.78 -14.95 11.91
N GLY A 150 2.70 -15.87 12.88
CA GLY A 150 2.11 -17.19 12.68
C GLY A 150 2.86 -18.07 11.68
N TRP A 151 4.14 -17.82 11.43
CA TRP A 151 4.93 -18.60 10.47
C TRP A 151 5.45 -19.89 11.09
N ALA A 152 5.39 -20.98 10.33
CA ALA A 152 5.78 -22.32 10.78
C ALA A 152 6.84 -22.98 9.86
N GLY A 153 7.59 -22.19 9.09
CA GLY A 153 8.65 -22.69 8.23
C GLY A 153 9.80 -23.29 9.04
N ILE A 154 10.30 -24.46 8.62
CA ILE A 154 11.37 -25.20 9.34
C ILE A 154 12.64 -25.43 8.50
N VAL A 155 12.67 -24.89 7.28
CA VAL A 155 13.81 -25.04 6.35
C VAL A 155 14.97 -24.13 6.77
N GLY A 156 14.66 -22.92 7.25
CA GLY A 156 15.60 -21.95 7.77
C GLY A 156 15.58 -21.88 9.31
N PRO A 157 16.55 -21.17 9.92
CA PRO A 157 16.61 -20.99 11.36
C PRO A 157 15.36 -20.33 11.94
N ASN A 158 14.98 -20.69 13.17
CA ASN A 158 13.88 -20.04 13.89
C ASN A 158 14.21 -18.56 14.17
N LEU A 159 13.29 -17.65 13.80
CA LEU A 159 13.42 -16.22 13.98
C LEU A 159 12.82 -15.71 15.32
N ASN A 160 12.07 -16.53 16.06
CA ASN A 160 11.60 -16.19 17.41
C ASN A 160 12.79 -15.89 18.32
N GLY A 161 12.92 -14.67 18.87
CA GLY A 161 14.06 -14.28 19.69
C GLY A 161 15.34 -13.96 18.89
N ILE A 162 15.25 -13.69 17.58
CA ILE A 162 16.41 -13.30 16.78
C ILE A 162 17.02 -11.98 17.26
N GLY A 163 16.22 -11.05 17.78
CA GLY A 163 16.70 -9.79 18.36
C GLY A 163 17.69 -10.00 19.50
N ASP A 164 17.47 -11.02 20.33
CA ASP A 164 18.39 -11.35 21.44
C ASP A 164 19.68 -12.00 20.93
N ARG A 165 19.56 -12.91 19.95
CA ARG A 165 20.70 -13.73 19.47
C ARG A 165 21.58 -13.02 18.47
N ALA A 166 21.05 -12.02 17.76
CA ALA A 166 21.76 -11.34 16.68
C ALA A 166 23.03 -10.63 17.17
N ALA A 167 23.04 -10.10 18.40
CA ALA A 167 24.21 -9.45 18.99
C ALA A 167 25.39 -10.42 19.18
N ASP A 168 25.12 -11.65 19.65
CA ASP A 168 26.16 -12.68 19.81
C ASP A 168 26.68 -13.17 18.45
N ARG A 169 25.78 -13.26 17.47
CA ARG A 169 26.14 -13.68 16.11
C ARG A 169 26.97 -12.62 15.39
N ALA A 170 26.65 -11.33 15.58
CA ALA A 170 27.44 -10.23 15.05
C ALA A 170 28.92 -10.31 15.48
N GLN A 171 29.18 -10.63 16.76
CA GLN A 171 30.54 -10.85 17.24
C GLN A 171 31.25 -12.01 16.54
N THR A 172 30.50 -13.08 16.22
CA THR A 172 31.03 -14.28 15.55
C THR A 172 31.35 -14.01 14.08
N THR A 173 30.53 -13.22 13.40
CA THR A 173 30.68 -12.87 11.98
C THR A 173 31.58 -11.66 11.75
N GLY A 174 31.89 -10.89 12.79
CA GLY A 174 32.65 -9.64 12.69
C GLY A 174 31.81 -8.45 12.25
N ASP A 175 30.48 -8.54 12.33
CA ASP A 175 29.57 -7.44 12.05
C ASP A 175 29.58 -6.41 13.19
N ALA A 176 29.26 -5.16 12.86
CA ALA A 176 29.32 -4.05 13.80
C ALA A 176 28.37 -4.20 14.99
N ASP A 177 27.16 -4.71 14.73
CA ASP A 177 26.11 -4.92 15.73
C ASP A 177 25.06 -5.94 15.24
N ALA A 178 24.02 -6.15 16.04
CA ALA A 178 22.91 -7.04 15.74
C ALA A 178 22.17 -6.69 14.44
N ALA A 179 22.00 -5.39 14.14
CA ALA A 179 21.31 -4.93 12.93
C ALA A 179 22.13 -5.26 11.70
N ALA A 180 23.43 -4.94 11.73
CA ALA A 180 24.39 -5.27 10.68
C ALA A 180 24.45 -6.78 10.41
N TYR A 181 24.41 -7.61 11.47
CA TYR A 181 24.34 -9.07 11.29
C TYR A 181 23.08 -9.54 10.57
N ILE A 182 21.91 -8.99 10.89
CA ILE A 182 20.65 -9.37 10.23
C ILE A 182 20.65 -8.90 8.77
N GLU A 183 21.07 -7.67 8.50
CA GLU A 183 21.25 -7.14 7.15
C GLU A 183 22.21 -8.00 6.33
N HIS A 184 23.40 -8.28 6.87
CA HIS A 184 24.39 -9.14 6.25
C HIS A 184 23.81 -10.54 5.96
N SER A 185 23.09 -11.14 6.92
CA SER A 185 22.46 -12.45 6.72
C SER A 185 21.40 -12.46 5.59
N ILE A 186 20.72 -11.33 5.33
CA ILE A 186 19.71 -11.23 4.26
C ILE A 186 20.37 -10.93 2.90
N ARG A 187 21.42 -10.10 2.87
CA ARG A 187 22.15 -9.72 1.66
C ARG A 187 23.14 -10.78 1.20
N HIS A 188 23.79 -11.48 2.13
CA HIS A 188 24.80 -12.50 1.86
C HIS A 188 24.59 -13.75 2.74
N PRO A 189 23.45 -14.47 2.58
CA PRO A 189 23.10 -15.61 3.43
C PRO A 189 24.11 -16.78 3.39
N GLY A 190 24.99 -16.82 2.38
CA GLY A 190 26.03 -17.83 2.25
C GLY A 190 27.28 -17.58 3.10
N ASP A 191 27.48 -16.36 3.60
CA ASP A 191 28.70 -15.96 4.30
C ASP A 191 28.74 -16.49 5.74
N TYR A 192 27.57 -16.65 6.36
CA TYR A 192 27.41 -17.29 7.66
C TYR A 192 26.22 -18.26 7.69
N LEU A 193 26.50 -19.54 7.88
CA LEU A 193 25.49 -20.58 8.04
C LEU A 193 25.31 -20.94 9.51
N VAL A 194 24.09 -20.77 10.01
CA VAL A 194 23.73 -21.21 11.36
C VAL A 194 23.92 -22.74 11.45
N PRO A 195 24.59 -23.25 12.51
CA PRO A 195 24.79 -24.68 12.67
C PRO A 195 23.49 -25.49 12.55
N GLY A 196 23.52 -26.54 11.74
CA GLY A 196 22.36 -27.39 11.46
C GLY A 196 21.52 -27.00 10.23
N PHE A 197 21.85 -25.88 9.57
CA PHE A 197 21.15 -25.40 8.38
C PHE A 197 22.04 -25.41 7.13
N GLY A 198 21.44 -25.67 5.97
CA GLY A 198 22.12 -25.64 4.67
C GLY A 198 22.10 -24.24 4.04
N ASN A 199 22.93 -24.04 3.02
CA ASN A 199 22.96 -22.82 2.23
C ASN A 199 21.80 -22.81 1.20
N LEU A 200 20.57 -22.55 1.68
CA LEU A 200 19.35 -22.56 0.88
C LEU A 200 18.62 -21.21 0.86
N MET A 201 18.96 -20.29 1.77
CA MET A 201 18.33 -18.97 1.83
C MET A 201 18.73 -18.16 0.59
N THR A 202 17.74 -17.63 -0.10
CA THR A 202 17.96 -16.80 -1.29
C THR A 202 18.60 -15.47 -0.90
N GLN A 203 19.59 -15.05 -1.66
CA GLN A 203 20.13 -13.70 -1.57
C GLN A 203 19.12 -12.68 -2.11
N PHE A 204 18.86 -11.62 -1.34
CA PHE A 204 18.01 -10.49 -1.73
C PHE A 204 18.85 -9.29 -2.15
N ASN A 205 18.64 -8.80 -3.37
CA ASN A 205 19.51 -7.81 -4.01
C ASN A 205 18.94 -6.39 -3.93
N PRO A 206 19.79 -5.36 -3.72
CA PRO A 206 19.33 -3.97 -3.61
C PRO A 206 19.06 -3.29 -4.97
N ASP A 207 19.41 -3.92 -6.08
CA ASP A 207 19.24 -3.37 -7.43
C ASP A 207 17.99 -3.94 -8.10
N SER A 208 17.10 -3.08 -8.61
CA SER A 208 15.79 -3.47 -9.18
C SER A 208 15.88 -4.36 -10.43
N GLY A 209 17.04 -4.41 -11.09
CA GLY A 209 17.30 -5.28 -12.23
C GLY A 209 17.79 -6.70 -11.86
N GLN A 210 18.00 -6.99 -10.58
CA GLN A 210 18.51 -8.28 -10.10
C GLN A 210 17.39 -9.19 -9.57
N PRO A 211 17.54 -10.53 -9.64
CA PRO A 211 16.56 -11.44 -9.05
C PRO A 211 16.46 -11.23 -7.54
N ASN A 212 15.28 -11.52 -6.97
CA ASN A 212 15.00 -11.31 -5.54
C ASN A 212 15.28 -9.86 -5.10
N TYR A 213 14.83 -8.89 -5.89
CA TYR A 213 14.97 -7.47 -5.56
C TYR A 213 14.31 -7.15 -4.21
N MET A 214 15.02 -6.39 -3.38
CA MET A 214 14.54 -5.84 -2.11
C MET A 214 15.25 -4.50 -1.89
N PRO A 215 14.55 -3.36 -2.02
CA PRO A 215 15.16 -2.05 -1.77
C PRO A 215 15.69 -1.93 -0.34
N GLN A 216 16.60 -0.97 -0.12
CA GLN A 216 17.17 -0.77 1.21
C GLN A 216 16.11 -0.37 2.24
N SER A 217 15.11 0.44 1.85
CA SER A 217 14.00 0.84 2.72
C SER A 217 13.25 -0.34 3.33
N ASP A 218 12.98 -1.37 2.52
CA ASP A 218 12.29 -2.57 2.97
C ASP A 218 13.16 -3.38 3.92
N LEU A 219 14.45 -3.52 3.58
CA LEU A 219 15.39 -4.22 4.44
C LEU A 219 15.51 -3.53 5.81
N ASP A 220 15.67 -2.20 5.83
CA ASP A 220 15.82 -1.43 7.08
C ASP A 220 14.59 -1.63 7.99
N ALA A 221 13.38 -1.59 7.41
CA ALA A 221 12.14 -1.84 8.13
C ALA A 221 12.05 -3.29 8.64
N ILE A 222 12.39 -4.27 7.80
CA ILE A 222 12.43 -5.69 8.18
C ILE A 222 13.43 -5.92 9.32
N VAL A 223 14.64 -5.34 9.24
CA VAL A 223 15.66 -5.44 10.28
C VAL A 223 15.14 -4.82 11.58
N ALA A 224 14.55 -3.63 11.52
CA ALA A 224 13.94 -2.98 12.69
C ALA A 224 12.90 -3.88 13.35
N TYR A 225 12.00 -4.49 12.57
CA TYR A 225 11.02 -5.44 13.08
C TYR A 225 11.68 -6.69 13.68
N LEU A 226 12.64 -7.32 13.00
CA LEU A 226 13.31 -8.52 13.51
C LEU A 226 14.08 -8.26 14.81
N LEU A 227 14.63 -7.06 15.00
CA LEU A 227 15.25 -6.66 16.26
C LEU A 227 14.25 -6.60 17.43
N THR A 228 12.96 -6.33 17.17
CA THR A 228 11.92 -6.39 18.20
C THR A 228 11.56 -7.82 18.63
N GLN A 229 11.94 -8.82 17.83
CA GLN A 229 11.62 -10.22 18.09
C GLN A 229 12.57 -10.78 19.16
N THR A 230 12.28 -10.47 20.41
CA THR A 230 12.94 -11.00 21.60
C THR A 230 12.23 -12.25 22.10
N ALA A 231 12.89 -13.07 22.92
CA ALA A 231 12.28 -14.25 23.50
C ALA A 231 11.06 -13.84 24.33
N ASN A 232 9.89 -14.39 24.00
CA ASN A 232 8.71 -14.26 24.83
C ASN A 232 9.06 -14.73 26.26
N PRO A 233 8.82 -13.94 27.32
CA PRO A 233 9.11 -14.33 28.71
C PRO A 233 8.20 -15.45 29.25
N SER A 234 7.47 -16.15 28.37
CA SER A 234 6.55 -17.23 28.72
C SER A 234 6.77 -18.44 27.81
N ASN A 235 7.76 -19.25 28.19
CA ASN A 235 7.76 -20.71 28.11
C ASN A 235 8.64 -21.26 29.24
#